data_AF-A0ABD5CFB7-F1
#
_entry.id   AF-A0ABD5CFB7-F1
#
_cell.length_a   1.000
_cell.length_b   1.000
_cell.length_c   1.000
_cell.angle_alpha   90.00
_cell.angle_beta   90.00
_cell.angle_gamma   90.00
#
_symmetry.space_group_name_H-M   'P 1'
#
loop_
_entity.id
_entity.type
_entity.pdbx_description
1 polymer ?
#
loop_
_entity_poly.entity_id
_entity_poly.type
_entity_poly.pdbx_seq_one_letter_code
_entity_poly.pdbx_strand_id
1 'polypeptide(L)'
;MASSNQMTISRYTAILAEYDLILDEACGFSRRLTGRKVVEEHLVHAEVIFTKMVCHAISLRRISPTFQNGSNPELWDIGAACAIARTLVESFDALAYIALQPVTDLEREMRILLWKLHDKEHRLTMLDGIGAAGPDIDQLRDDAKMLRDAAMAHPFYGKLSKKVQQKITGSEAPSYIRIQSDRNQSSGINHDYYLSVIMQLSQYVHTLPFALSQLRLTHAGDPGALQIMSLPLQYSMPFMAKAIEGMGQLWPPLRIKLPEDSQRKIDLWILLAADGVKGAGK
;
A
#
# COMPACT_ATOMS: atom_id res chain seq x y z
N MET A 1 -16.68 -12.83 -34.98
CA MET A 1 -17.28 -12.37 -33.70
C MET A 1 -16.19 -12.15 -32.66
N ALA A 2 -15.37 -11.11 -32.82
CA ALA A 2 -14.28 -10.77 -31.92
C ALA A 2 -14.15 -9.25 -31.86
N SER A 3 -14.82 -8.61 -30.89
CA SER A 3 -14.58 -7.21 -30.48
C SER A 3 -15.54 -6.81 -29.34
N SER A 4 -15.36 -7.36 -28.14
CA SER A 4 -16.08 -6.88 -26.94
C SER A 4 -15.16 -6.58 -25.75
N ASN A 5 -13.85 -6.78 -25.88
CA ASN A 5 -12.91 -6.67 -24.74
C ASN A 5 -11.79 -5.63 -24.92
N GLN A 6 -11.85 -4.81 -25.96
CA GLN A 6 -10.84 -3.77 -26.18
C GLN A 6 -11.11 -2.57 -25.25
N MET A 7 -10.07 -2.05 -24.59
CA MET A 7 -10.19 -0.85 -23.75
C MET A 7 -10.54 0.36 -24.62
N THR A 8 -11.56 1.11 -24.23
CA THR A 8 -11.99 2.34 -24.90
C THR A 8 -11.77 3.54 -23.98
N ILE A 9 -11.76 4.75 -24.54
CA ILE A 9 -11.70 6.00 -23.76
C ILE A 9 -12.86 6.05 -22.74
N SER A 10 -14.07 5.64 -23.16
CA SER A 10 -15.23 5.59 -22.28
C SER A 10 -15.03 4.63 -21.10
N ARG A 11 -14.52 3.41 -21.36
CA ARG A 11 -14.24 2.42 -20.30
C ARG A 11 -13.13 2.91 -19.36
N TYR A 12 -12.06 3.49 -19.89
CA TYR A 12 -11.00 4.07 -19.09
C TYR A 12 -11.53 5.22 -18.21
N THR A 13 -12.36 6.10 -18.77
CA THR A 13 -12.96 7.22 -18.04
C THR A 13 -13.87 6.73 -16.93
N ALA A 14 -14.60 5.62 -17.14
CA ALA A 14 -15.39 4.98 -16.08
C ALA A 14 -14.50 4.45 -14.94
N ILE A 15 -13.39 3.78 -15.26
CA ILE A 15 -12.40 3.33 -14.26
C ILE A 15 -11.84 4.51 -13.47
N LEU A 16 -11.52 5.61 -14.16
CA LEU A 16 -11.02 6.82 -13.52
C LEU A 16 -12.06 7.45 -12.59
N ALA A 17 -13.33 7.47 -12.98
CA ALA A 17 -14.43 7.95 -12.14
C ALA A 17 -14.66 7.07 -10.90
N GLU A 18 -14.51 5.75 -11.02
CA GLU A 18 -14.52 4.84 -9.86
C GLU A 18 -13.33 5.08 -8.93
N TYR A 19 -12.15 5.30 -9.50
CA TYR A 19 -10.97 5.66 -8.74
C TYR A 19 -11.17 6.97 -7.96
N ASP A 20 -11.70 8.00 -8.62
CA ASP A 20 -11.99 9.31 -8.04
C ASP A 20 -13.00 9.19 -6.89
N LEU A 21 -14.03 8.36 -7.03
CA LEU A 21 -15.01 8.09 -5.97
C LEU A 21 -14.34 7.51 -4.70
N ILE A 22 -13.46 6.52 -4.86
CA ILE A 22 -12.77 5.88 -3.72
C ILE A 22 -11.75 6.84 -3.12
N LEU A 23 -11.02 7.58 -3.96
CA LEU A 23 -10.05 8.58 -3.53
C LEU A 23 -10.72 9.71 -2.74
N ASP A 24 -11.88 10.20 -3.18
CA ASP A 24 -12.63 11.25 -2.51
C ASP A 24 -13.08 10.82 -1.11
N GLU A 25 -13.53 9.58 -0.95
CA GLU A 25 -13.84 9.05 0.37
C GLU A 25 -12.59 8.93 1.25
N ALA A 26 -11.48 8.43 0.70
CA ALA A 26 -10.21 8.34 1.45
C ALA A 26 -9.71 9.73 1.90
N CYS A 27 -9.78 10.73 1.02
CA CYS A 27 -9.47 12.14 1.32
C CYS A 27 -10.44 12.73 2.35
N GLY A 28 -11.73 12.41 2.22
CA GLY A 28 -12.76 12.75 3.19
C GLY A 28 -12.43 12.21 4.56
N PHE A 29 -12.09 10.93 4.66
CA PHE A 29 -11.72 10.28 5.91
C PHE A 29 -10.46 10.89 6.53
N SER A 30 -9.41 11.12 5.73
CA SER A 30 -8.16 11.75 6.18
C SER A 30 -8.42 13.15 6.77
N ARG A 31 -9.25 13.99 6.12
CA ARG A 31 -9.64 15.30 6.66
C ARG A 31 -10.36 15.21 8.01
N ARG A 32 -11.17 14.17 8.21
CA ARG A 32 -11.92 13.96 9.47
C ARG A 32 -11.04 13.46 10.63
N LEU A 33 -9.84 12.96 10.34
CA LEU A 33 -8.85 12.58 11.36
C LEU A 33 -8.13 13.80 11.95
N THR A 34 -7.99 14.88 11.17
CA THR A 34 -7.20 16.05 11.55
C THR A 34 -7.63 16.67 12.89
N GLY A 35 -6.65 17.01 13.72
CA GLY A 35 -6.85 17.70 14.99
C GLY A 35 -7.29 16.81 16.15
N ARG A 36 -7.34 15.48 15.95
CA ARG A 36 -7.65 14.52 17.01
C ARG A 36 -6.43 14.23 17.87
N LYS A 37 -6.65 14.06 19.17
CA LYS A 37 -5.65 13.53 20.10
C LYS A 37 -5.78 12.02 20.16
N VAL A 38 -4.78 11.31 19.67
CA VAL A 38 -4.69 9.85 19.72
C VAL A 38 -3.59 9.48 20.71
N VAL A 39 -3.89 8.58 21.65
CA VAL A 39 -2.95 8.20 22.72
C VAL A 39 -2.26 6.88 22.39
N GLU A 40 -2.97 5.95 21.78
CA GLU A 40 -2.45 4.64 21.41
C GLU A 40 -1.50 4.77 20.21
N GLU A 41 -0.26 4.35 20.39
CA GLU A 41 0.82 4.54 19.40
C GLU A 41 0.51 3.92 18.03
N HIS A 42 -0.10 2.73 18.00
CA HIS A 42 -0.47 2.09 16.74
C HIS A 42 -1.52 2.88 15.95
N LEU A 43 -2.41 3.62 16.62
CA LEU A 43 -3.40 4.47 15.97
C LEU A 43 -2.77 5.76 15.42
N VAL A 44 -1.75 6.30 16.10
CA VAL A 44 -0.93 7.41 15.57
C VAL A 44 -0.25 6.98 14.25
N HIS A 45 0.37 5.80 14.24
CA HIS A 45 0.95 5.25 13.01
C HIS A 45 -0.11 4.97 11.94
N ALA A 46 -1.29 4.49 12.31
CA ALA A 46 -2.39 4.25 11.38
C ALA A 46 -2.76 5.52 10.59
N GLU A 47 -2.92 6.65 11.28
CA GLU A 47 -3.22 7.94 10.65
C GLU A 47 -2.12 8.38 9.68
N VAL A 48 -0.85 8.28 10.10
CA VAL A 48 0.30 8.69 9.27
C VAL A 48 0.43 7.80 8.02
N ILE A 49 0.32 6.49 8.18
CA ILE A 49 0.42 5.53 7.07
C ILE A 49 -0.77 5.70 6.12
N PHE A 50 -1.98 5.86 6.65
CA PHE A 50 -3.17 6.11 5.83
C PHE A 50 -3.04 7.42 5.03
N THR A 51 -2.57 8.50 5.67
CA THR A 51 -2.32 9.77 4.98
C THR A 51 -1.29 9.62 3.88
N LYS A 52 -0.19 8.89 4.13
CA LYS A 52 0.81 8.55 3.10
C LYS A 52 0.18 7.79 1.92
N MET A 53 -0.67 6.80 2.21
CA MET A 53 -1.40 6.05 1.18
C MET A 53 -2.32 6.96 0.34
N VAL A 54 -3.05 7.88 0.98
CA VAL A 54 -3.88 8.89 0.29
C VAL A 54 -3.03 9.81 -0.59
N CYS A 55 -1.86 10.25 -0.12
CA CYS A 55 -0.92 11.03 -0.93
C CYS A 55 -0.44 10.27 -2.19
N HIS A 56 -0.17 8.96 -2.06
CA HIS A 56 0.15 8.11 -3.22
C HIS A 56 -1.03 8.02 -4.19
N ALA A 57 -2.25 7.87 -3.68
CA ALA A 57 -3.44 7.81 -4.51
C ALA A 57 -3.70 9.12 -5.29
N ILE A 58 -3.56 10.28 -4.62
CA ILE A 58 -3.62 11.60 -5.28
C ILE A 58 -2.56 11.71 -6.37
N SER A 59 -1.33 11.25 -6.09
CA SER A 59 -0.22 11.33 -7.04
C SER A 59 -0.48 10.46 -8.27
N LEU A 60 -0.96 9.23 -8.07
CA LEU A 60 -1.33 8.34 -9.16
C LEU A 60 -2.42 8.97 -10.03
N ARG A 61 -3.44 9.56 -9.40
CA ARG A 61 -4.53 10.22 -10.13
C ARG A 61 -4.05 11.40 -10.97
N ARG A 62 -3.11 12.19 -10.45
CA ARG A 62 -2.55 13.37 -11.13
C ARG A 62 -1.75 13.04 -12.38
N ILE A 63 -1.04 11.91 -12.37
CA ILE A 63 -0.25 11.45 -13.53
C ILE A 63 -1.06 10.54 -14.47
N SER A 64 -2.29 10.19 -14.10
CA SER A 64 -3.17 9.37 -14.93
C SER A 64 -3.78 10.22 -16.05
N PRO A 65 -3.79 9.71 -17.29
CA PRO A 65 -4.34 10.42 -18.44
C PRO A 65 -5.73 10.97 -18.20
N THR A 66 -5.93 12.23 -18.57
CA THR A 66 -7.27 12.84 -18.63
C THR A 66 -7.56 13.26 -20.06
N PHE A 67 -8.78 13.00 -20.53
CA PHE A 67 -9.19 13.31 -21.91
C PHE A 67 -9.88 14.67 -22.02
N GLN A 68 -9.63 15.57 -21.07
CA GLN A 68 -10.19 16.92 -21.07
C GLN A 68 -9.28 17.85 -21.91
N ASN A 69 -9.88 18.63 -22.81
CA ASN A 69 -9.28 19.76 -23.53
C ASN A 69 -8.29 19.49 -24.68
N GLY A 70 -8.33 18.33 -25.34
CA GLY A 70 -7.64 18.14 -26.63
C GLY A 70 -6.14 18.40 -26.60
N SER A 71 -5.50 18.28 -25.43
CA SER A 71 -4.06 18.44 -25.28
C SER A 71 -3.32 17.32 -26.00
N ASN A 72 -2.16 17.67 -26.57
CA ASN A 72 -1.21 16.80 -27.28
C ASN A 72 -1.07 15.40 -26.67
N PRO A 73 -0.71 14.37 -27.47
CA PRO A 73 -0.40 13.05 -26.92
C PRO A 73 0.72 13.16 -25.89
N GLU A 74 0.34 13.14 -24.61
CA GLU A 74 1.29 13.12 -23.50
C GLU A 74 2.06 11.81 -23.51
N LEU A 75 3.35 11.85 -23.16
CA LEU A 75 4.06 10.64 -22.81
C LEU A 75 3.43 10.07 -21.53
N TRP A 76 2.66 8.99 -21.68
CA TRP A 76 2.05 8.31 -20.54
C TRP A 76 3.11 7.51 -19.79
N ASP A 77 3.53 8.00 -18.62
CA ASP A 77 4.54 7.37 -17.79
C ASP A 77 3.96 6.18 -17.00
N ILE A 78 3.84 5.05 -17.69
CA ILE A 78 3.39 3.77 -17.12
C ILE A 78 4.30 3.35 -15.97
N GLY A 79 5.61 3.57 -16.10
CA GLY A 79 6.60 3.19 -15.09
C GLY A 79 6.36 3.91 -13.77
N ALA A 80 6.19 5.23 -13.82
CA ALA A 80 5.82 6.03 -12.66
C ALA A 80 4.46 5.65 -12.09
N ALA A 81 3.44 5.43 -12.93
CA ALA A 81 2.12 5.02 -12.48
C ALA A 81 2.15 3.67 -11.73
N CYS A 82 2.88 2.68 -12.26
CA CYS A 82 3.07 1.40 -11.59
C CYS A 82 3.91 1.51 -10.32
N ALA A 83 4.93 2.38 -10.28
CA ALA A 83 5.72 2.63 -9.08
C ALA A 83 4.85 3.22 -7.95
N ILE A 84 4.04 4.23 -8.26
CA ILE A 84 3.15 4.86 -7.28
C ILE A 84 2.09 3.86 -6.81
N ALA A 85 1.43 3.14 -7.71
CA ALA A 85 0.47 2.10 -7.35
C ALA A 85 1.08 1.05 -6.43
N ARG A 86 2.33 0.62 -6.68
CA ARG A 86 3.04 -0.31 -5.80
C ARG A 86 3.26 0.28 -4.40
N THR A 87 3.71 1.53 -4.30
CA THR A 87 3.87 2.20 -2.99
C THR A 87 2.55 2.37 -2.24
N LEU A 88 1.42 2.49 -2.94
CA LEU A 88 0.09 2.52 -2.35
C LEU A 88 -0.26 1.16 -1.74
N VAL A 89 -0.04 0.06 -2.48
CA VAL A 89 -0.23 -1.31 -1.97
C VAL A 89 0.66 -1.58 -0.75
N GLU A 90 1.92 -1.20 -0.80
CA GLU A 90 2.87 -1.34 0.32
C GLU A 90 2.45 -0.50 1.54
N SER A 91 1.85 0.68 1.32
CA SER A 91 1.31 1.51 2.40
C SER A 91 0.10 0.84 3.07
N PHE A 92 -0.78 0.20 2.30
CA PHE A 92 -1.86 -0.63 2.88
C PHE A 92 -1.28 -1.79 3.70
N ASP A 93 -0.27 -2.49 3.18
CA ASP A 93 0.40 -3.59 3.86
C ASP A 93 0.94 -3.18 5.25
N ALA A 94 1.56 -2.00 5.32
CA ALA A 94 2.00 -1.40 6.57
C ALA A 94 0.84 -1.02 7.48
N LEU A 95 -0.20 -0.36 6.94
CA LEU A 95 -1.38 0.05 7.70
C LEU A 95 -2.09 -1.15 8.33
N ALA A 96 -2.33 -2.19 7.52
CA ALA A 96 -3.00 -3.39 7.96
C ALA A 96 -2.20 -4.11 9.05
N TYR A 97 -0.89 -4.25 8.85
CA TYR A 97 -0.02 -4.90 9.82
C TYR A 97 0.11 -4.13 11.14
N ILE A 98 0.25 -2.81 11.09
CA ILE A 98 0.46 -2.00 12.30
C ILE A 98 -0.85 -1.78 13.07
N ALA A 99 -1.96 -1.59 12.36
CA ALA A 99 -3.17 -1.07 12.97
C ALA A 99 -4.42 -1.94 12.77
N LEU A 100 -4.66 -2.47 11.57
CA LEU A 100 -5.99 -3.04 11.24
C LEU A 100 -6.14 -4.52 11.62
N GLN A 101 -5.07 -5.31 11.55
CA GLN A 101 -5.17 -6.75 11.79
C GLN A 101 -5.59 -7.05 13.24
N PRO A 102 -6.49 -8.03 13.44
CA PRO A 102 -6.93 -8.43 14.77
C PRO A 102 -5.85 -9.29 15.42
N VAL A 103 -4.99 -8.66 16.23
CA VAL A 103 -3.93 -9.32 16.99
C VAL A 103 -4.03 -8.99 18.46
N THR A 104 -3.39 -9.79 19.30
CA THR A 104 -3.30 -9.51 20.73
C THR A 104 -2.49 -8.25 21.00
N ASP A 105 -2.72 -7.60 22.14
CA ASP A 105 -1.99 -6.39 22.52
C ASP A 105 -0.48 -6.65 22.61
N LEU A 106 -0.06 -7.78 23.20
CA LEU A 106 1.34 -8.19 23.22
C LEU A 106 1.96 -8.36 21.83
N GLU A 107 1.20 -8.88 20.86
CA GLU A 107 1.71 -8.93 19.49
C GLU A 107 1.83 -7.51 18.92
N ARG A 108 0.81 -6.67 19.11
CA ARG A 108 0.80 -5.28 18.62
C ARG A 108 1.96 -4.46 19.18
N GLU A 109 2.21 -4.54 20.48
CA GLU A 109 3.36 -3.92 21.15
C GLU A 109 4.67 -4.38 20.52
N MET A 110 4.85 -5.69 20.31
CA MET A 110 6.04 -6.23 19.64
C MET A 110 6.19 -5.71 18.20
N ARG A 111 5.09 -5.59 17.44
CA ARG A 111 5.11 -5.03 16.07
C ARG A 111 5.60 -3.60 16.06
N ILE A 112 5.09 -2.74 16.96
CA ILE A 112 5.52 -1.34 17.08
C ILE A 112 6.99 -1.25 17.50
N LEU A 113 7.41 -2.06 18.46
CA LEU A 113 8.78 -2.09 18.94
C LEU A 113 9.76 -2.45 17.82
N LEU A 114 9.44 -3.48 17.02
CA LEU A 114 10.24 -3.86 15.87
C LEU A 114 10.16 -2.84 14.73
N TRP A 115 9.04 -2.16 14.55
CA TRP A 115 8.91 -1.10 13.54
C TRP A 115 9.86 0.06 13.83
N LYS A 116 9.97 0.48 15.10
CA LYS A 116 10.94 1.48 15.56
C LYS A 116 12.37 0.98 15.44
N LEU A 117 12.64 -0.27 15.85
CA LEU A 117 13.97 -0.84 15.75
C LEU A 117 14.44 -0.91 14.29
N HIS A 118 13.57 -1.37 13.39
CA HIS A 118 13.83 -1.44 11.96
C HIS A 118 14.18 -0.06 11.37
N ASP A 119 13.43 1.00 11.72
CA ASP A 119 13.74 2.37 11.30
C ASP A 119 15.16 2.79 11.72
N LYS A 120 15.50 2.57 12.99
CA LYS A 120 16.80 2.95 13.56
C LYS A 120 17.96 2.17 12.91
N GLU A 121 17.84 0.85 12.79
CA GLU A 121 18.86 -0.01 12.20
C GLU A 121 19.04 0.24 10.69
N HIS A 122 17.93 0.43 9.96
CA HIS A 122 17.99 0.77 8.54
C HIS A 122 18.62 2.15 8.32
N ARG A 123 18.29 3.13 9.17
CA ARG A 123 18.91 4.46 9.13
C ARG A 123 20.41 4.40 9.40
N LEU A 124 20.84 3.61 10.38
CA LEU A 124 22.27 3.39 10.65
C LEU A 124 22.97 2.75 9.44
N THR A 125 22.37 1.74 8.82
CA THR A 125 22.91 1.09 7.61
C THR A 125 23.15 2.11 6.49
N MET A 126 22.21 3.01 6.25
CA MET A 126 22.35 4.07 5.24
C MET A 126 23.45 5.08 5.60
N LEU A 127 23.52 5.48 6.87
CA LEU A 127 24.49 6.46 7.37
C LEU A 127 25.92 5.92 7.38
N ASP A 128 26.09 4.66 7.79
CA ASP A 128 27.37 3.97 7.74
C ASP A 128 27.85 3.82 6.29
N GLY A 129 26.93 3.55 5.35
CA GLY A 129 27.23 3.44 3.92
C GLY A 129 27.81 4.73 3.28
N ILE A 130 27.56 5.89 3.88
CA ILE A 130 28.14 7.18 3.45
C ILE A 130 29.26 7.68 4.38
N GLY A 131 29.66 6.89 5.38
CA GLY A 131 30.69 7.25 6.34
C GLY A 131 30.30 8.37 7.31
N ALA A 132 29.01 8.55 7.61
CA ALA A 132 28.56 9.55 8.56
C ALA A 132 28.98 9.20 10.00
N ALA A 133 29.47 10.20 10.73
CA ALA A 133 29.91 10.06 12.12
C ALA A 133 29.56 11.30 12.95
N GLY A 134 29.44 11.14 14.26
CA GLY A 134 29.18 12.22 15.21
C GLY A 134 28.21 11.82 16.33
N PRO A 135 28.03 12.68 17.35
CA PRO A 135 27.25 12.37 18.54
C PRO A 135 25.81 11.94 18.25
N ASP A 136 25.16 12.52 17.25
CA ASP A 136 23.80 12.16 16.85
C ASP A 136 23.71 10.72 16.32
N ILE A 137 24.77 10.24 15.66
CA ILE A 137 24.85 8.87 15.13
C ILE A 137 25.11 7.89 16.28
N ASP A 138 25.93 8.28 17.25
CA ASP A 138 26.18 7.46 18.44
C ASP A 138 24.91 7.33 19.29
N GLN A 139 24.16 8.43 19.48
CA GLN A 139 22.84 8.38 20.10
C GLN A 139 21.87 7.48 19.33
N LEU A 140 21.91 7.50 18.00
CA LEU A 140 21.08 6.62 17.17
C LEU A 140 21.44 5.13 17.38
N ARG A 141 22.72 4.80 17.58
CA ARG A 141 23.19 3.45 17.92
C ARG A 141 22.72 3.03 19.30
N ASP A 142 22.78 3.93 20.28
CA ASP A 142 22.30 3.67 21.64
C ASP A 142 20.78 3.44 21.66
N ASP A 143 20.00 4.27 20.95
CA ASP A 143 18.57 4.09 20.77
C ASP A 143 18.24 2.70 20.17
N ALA A 144 18.95 2.32 19.10
CA ALA A 144 18.75 1.04 18.44
C ALA A 144 19.06 -0.14 19.38
N LYS A 145 20.15 -0.04 20.15
CA LYS A 145 20.50 -1.05 21.16
C LYS A 145 19.41 -1.17 22.23
N MET A 146 18.94 -0.06 22.78
CA MET A 146 17.86 -0.05 23.78
C MET A 146 16.58 -0.71 23.25
N LEU A 147 16.19 -0.39 22.02
CA LEU A 147 15.01 -0.99 21.36
C LEU A 147 15.20 -2.50 21.13
N ARG A 148 16.41 -2.94 20.77
CA ARG A 148 16.75 -4.36 20.59
C ARG A 148 16.68 -5.13 21.90
N ASP A 149 17.28 -4.59 22.96
CA ASP A 149 17.25 -5.21 24.29
C ASP A 149 15.80 -5.33 24.79
N ALA A 150 14.99 -4.28 24.59
CA ALA A 150 13.56 -4.32 24.89
C ALA A 150 12.82 -5.38 24.04
N ALA A 151 13.13 -5.49 22.75
CA ALA A 151 12.52 -6.48 21.86
C ALA A 151 12.83 -7.92 22.29
N MET A 152 14.07 -8.18 22.71
CA MET A 152 14.50 -9.49 23.20
C MET A 152 13.92 -9.83 24.58
N ALA A 153 13.68 -8.83 25.42
CA ALA A 153 13.05 -8.99 26.73
C ALA A 153 11.51 -9.07 26.66
N HIS A 154 10.90 -8.73 25.52
CA HIS A 154 9.46 -8.63 25.38
C HIS A 154 8.74 -9.98 25.57
N PRO A 155 7.60 -10.07 26.27
CA PRO A 155 6.88 -11.33 26.51
C PRO A 155 6.48 -12.09 25.23
N PHE A 156 6.32 -11.38 24.12
CA PHE A 156 5.99 -11.97 22.81
C PHE A 156 7.22 -12.55 22.07
N TYR A 157 8.46 -12.22 22.48
CA TYR A 157 9.68 -12.61 21.76
C TYR A 157 9.80 -14.12 21.56
N GLY A 158 9.48 -14.91 22.59
CA GLY A 158 9.51 -16.38 22.54
C GLY A 158 8.51 -16.99 21.55
N LYS A 159 7.49 -16.24 21.11
CA LYS A 159 6.51 -16.67 20.11
C LYS A 159 6.93 -16.35 18.67
N LEU A 160 8.00 -15.58 18.48
CA LEU A 160 8.53 -15.27 17.16
C LEU A 160 9.18 -16.51 16.54
N SER A 161 9.21 -16.56 15.20
CA SER A 161 9.98 -17.60 14.51
C SER A 161 11.48 -17.45 14.82
N LYS A 162 12.22 -18.57 14.81
CA LYS A 162 13.69 -18.55 15.00
C LYS A 162 14.39 -17.61 14.02
N LYS A 163 13.89 -17.53 12.77
CA LYS A 163 14.41 -16.62 11.74
C LYS A 163 14.25 -15.15 12.13
N VAL A 164 13.11 -14.77 12.70
CA VAL A 164 12.88 -13.40 13.18
C VAL A 164 13.74 -13.10 14.41
N GLN A 165 13.84 -14.04 15.35
CA GLN A 165 14.71 -13.89 16.53
C GLN A 165 16.17 -13.68 16.13
N GLN A 166 16.69 -14.50 15.20
CA GLN A 166 18.06 -14.36 14.66
C GLN A 166 18.29 -12.99 14.01
N LYS A 167 17.32 -12.49 13.25
CA LYS A 167 17.38 -11.15 12.65
C LYS A 167 17.46 -10.04 13.70
N ILE A 168 16.66 -10.13 14.77
CA ILE A 168 16.69 -9.16 15.88
C ILE A 168 18.06 -9.20 16.57
N THR A 169 18.56 -10.39 16.92
CA THR A 169 19.89 -10.52 17.53
C THR A 169 21.01 -10.03 16.60
N GLY A 170 20.85 -10.22 15.28
CA GLY A 170 21.82 -9.85 14.26
C GLY A 170 21.82 -8.37 13.84
N SER A 171 21.03 -7.51 14.48
CA SER A 171 20.86 -6.10 14.08
C SER A 171 20.25 -5.91 12.68
N GLU A 172 19.36 -6.83 12.29
CA GLU A 172 18.62 -6.82 11.01
C GLU A 172 17.12 -6.93 11.26
N ALA A 173 16.59 -6.18 12.22
CA ALA A 173 15.19 -6.25 12.64
C ALA A 173 14.26 -6.16 11.43
N PRO A 174 13.33 -7.12 11.26
CA PRO A 174 12.44 -7.12 10.10
C PRO A 174 11.33 -6.09 10.28
N SER A 175 10.90 -5.47 9.17
CA SER A 175 9.69 -4.64 9.13
C SER A 175 8.41 -5.42 9.42
N TYR A 176 8.42 -6.75 9.19
CA TYR A 176 7.30 -7.64 9.43
C TYR A 176 7.74 -8.96 10.08
N ILE A 177 7.07 -9.38 11.15
CA ILE A 177 7.32 -10.66 11.83
C ILE A 177 6.71 -11.87 11.12
N ARG A 178 5.68 -11.64 10.28
CA ARG A 178 4.96 -12.68 9.52
C ARG A 178 5.27 -12.57 8.03
N ILE A 179 5.23 -13.71 7.35
CA ILE A 179 5.36 -13.77 5.90
C ILE A 179 4.14 -13.14 5.20
N GLN A 180 4.29 -12.77 3.93
CA GLN A 180 3.25 -12.07 3.17
C GLN A 180 1.92 -12.84 3.12
N SER A 181 1.94 -14.16 2.93
CA SER A 181 0.72 -14.98 2.85
C SER A 181 -0.14 -14.84 4.09
N ASP A 182 0.48 -14.91 5.27
CA ASP A 182 -0.23 -14.81 6.56
C ASP A 182 -0.77 -13.40 6.78
N ARG A 183 -0.02 -12.37 6.34
CA ARG A 183 -0.47 -10.97 6.39
C ARG A 183 -1.68 -10.76 5.48
N ASN A 184 -1.64 -11.30 4.26
CA ASN A 184 -2.75 -11.21 3.32
C ASN A 184 -3.99 -11.91 3.86
N GLN A 185 -3.83 -13.12 4.39
CA GLN A 185 -4.93 -13.86 5.02
C GLN A 185 -5.54 -13.08 6.18
N SER A 186 -4.70 -12.52 7.07
CA SER A 186 -5.16 -11.71 8.22
C SER A 186 -5.89 -10.43 7.78
N SER A 187 -5.57 -9.91 6.60
CA SER A 187 -6.22 -8.74 6.00
C SER A 187 -7.41 -9.12 5.09
N GLY A 188 -7.75 -10.40 4.98
CA GLY A 188 -8.81 -10.89 4.07
C GLY A 188 -8.51 -10.58 2.60
N ILE A 189 -7.26 -10.80 2.17
CA ILE A 189 -6.79 -10.62 0.80
C ILE A 189 -6.34 -11.97 0.25
N ASN A 190 -6.80 -12.30 -0.95
CA ASN A 190 -6.35 -13.46 -1.70
C ASN A 190 -4.84 -13.33 -2.01
N HIS A 191 -4.05 -14.31 -1.57
CA HIS A 191 -2.59 -14.22 -1.74
C HIS A 191 -2.16 -14.29 -3.21
N ASP A 192 -2.81 -15.11 -4.03
CA ASP A 192 -2.51 -15.21 -5.47
C ASP A 192 -2.85 -13.92 -6.22
N TYR A 193 -3.95 -13.26 -5.84
CA TYR A 193 -4.32 -11.94 -6.36
C TYR A 193 -3.24 -10.92 -6.03
N TYR A 194 -2.82 -10.84 -4.75
CA TYR A 194 -1.74 -9.95 -4.32
C TYR A 194 -0.45 -10.19 -5.10
N LEU A 195 -0.02 -11.45 -5.25
CA LEU A 195 1.18 -11.80 -6.02
C LEU A 195 1.06 -11.34 -7.47
N SER A 196 -0.11 -11.53 -8.08
CA SER A 196 -0.39 -11.10 -9.46
C SER A 196 -0.31 -9.57 -9.59
N VAL A 197 -0.91 -8.83 -8.64
CA VAL A 197 -0.83 -7.36 -8.58
C VAL A 197 0.62 -6.90 -8.47
N ILE A 198 1.36 -7.39 -7.48
CA ILE A 198 2.75 -6.96 -7.26
C ILE A 198 3.64 -7.31 -8.45
N MET A 199 3.51 -8.50 -9.02
CA MET A 199 4.25 -8.90 -10.22
C MET A 199 3.95 -7.97 -11.39
N GLN A 200 2.66 -7.73 -11.66
CA GLN A 200 2.21 -6.91 -12.78
C GLN A 200 2.64 -5.45 -12.64
N LEU A 201 2.65 -4.88 -11.44
CA LEU A 201 3.16 -3.52 -11.20
C LEU A 201 4.68 -3.48 -11.34
N SER A 202 5.39 -4.45 -10.75
CA SER A 202 6.86 -4.45 -10.69
C SER A 202 7.54 -4.58 -12.05
N GLN A 203 6.94 -5.32 -12.98
CA GLN A 203 7.53 -5.52 -14.31
C GLN A 203 7.59 -4.23 -15.14
N TYR A 204 6.79 -3.20 -14.81
CA TYR A 204 6.82 -1.89 -15.49
C TYR A 204 7.71 -0.87 -14.78
N VAL A 205 8.07 -1.11 -13.51
CA VAL A 205 8.96 -0.22 -12.73
C VAL A 205 10.42 -0.36 -13.19
N HIS A 206 10.86 -1.59 -13.45
CA HIS A 206 12.22 -1.85 -13.88
C HIS A 206 12.37 -1.70 -15.40
N THR A 207 13.52 -1.17 -15.84
CA THR A 207 13.90 -1.09 -17.26
C THR A 207 14.31 -2.46 -17.81
N LEU A 208 13.40 -3.42 -17.75
CA LEU A 208 13.57 -4.80 -18.23
C LEU A 208 12.93 -4.98 -19.61
N PRO A 209 13.29 -6.05 -20.36
CA PRO A 209 12.83 -6.26 -21.73
C PRO A 209 11.31 -6.19 -21.90
N PHE A 210 10.54 -6.68 -20.92
CA PHE A 210 9.09 -6.61 -20.93
C PHE A 210 8.58 -5.16 -20.98
N ALA A 211 8.95 -4.32 -20.01
CA ALA A 211 8.56 -2.91 -19.97
C ALA A 211 8.96 -2.16 -21.25
N LEU A 212 10.19 -2.38 -21.72
CA LEU A 212 10.69 -1.77 -22.94
C LEU A 212 9.90 -2.20 -24.19
N SER A 213 9.52 -3.47 -24.26
CA SER A 213 8.68 -3.96 -25.37
C SER A 213 7.30 -3.31 -25.37
N GLN A 214 6.68 -3.13 -24.20
CA GLN A 214 5.35 -2.52 -24.09
C GLN A 214 5.38 -1.04 -24.50
N LEU A 215 6.41 -0.30 -24.10
CA LEU A 215 6.62 1.09 -24.52
C LEU A 215 6.84 1.23 -26.03
N ARG A 216 7.46 0.24 -26.68
CA ARG A 216 7.64 0.24 -28.15
C ARG A 216 6.36 -0.06 -28.91
N LEU A 217 5.44 -0.80 -28.30
CA LEU A 217 4.24 -1.33 -28.96
C LEU A 217 2.97 -0.49 -28.71
N THR A 218 3.07 0.58 -27.91
CA THR A 218 1.90 1.38 -27.51
C THR A 218 2.14 2.86 -27.74
N HIS A 219 1.17 3.54 -28.33
CA HIS A 219 1.14 5.00 -28.41
C HIS A 219 0.06 5.56 -27.48
N ALA A 220 0.31 6.75 -26.93
CA ALA A 220 -0.67 7.43 -26.09
C ALA A 220 -1.99 7.60 -26.85
N GLY A 221 -3.09 7.24 -26.20
CA GLY A 221 -4.44 7.23 -26.80
C GLY A 221 -4.85 5.89 -27.39
N ASP A 222 -3.91 5.00 -27.73
CA ASP A 222 -4.27 3.69 -28.28
C ASP A 222 -4.95 2.80 -27.23
N PRO A 223 -5.85 1.90 -27.65
CA PRO A 223 -6.49 0.94 -26.75
C PRO A 223 -5.53 0.12 -25.88
N GLY A 224 -4.36 -0.24 -26.42
CA GLY A 224 -3.33 -0.96 -25.67
C GLY A 224 -2.73 -0.10 -24.56
N ALA A 225 -2.42 1.17 -24.85
CA ALA A 225 -1.91 2.11 -23.86
C ALA A 225 -2.93 2.40 -22.77
N LEU A 226 -4.21 2.58 -23.14
CA LEU A 226 -5.32 2.77 -22.20
C LEU A 226 -5.47 1.57 -21.27
N GLN A 227 -5.37 0.35 -21.83
CA GLN A 227 -5.44 -0.87 -21.05
C GLN A 227 -4.33 -0.91 -20.01
N ILE A 228 -3.09 -0.62 -20.39
CA ILE A 228 -1.95 -0.64 -19.46
C ILE A 228 -2.07 0.46 -18.41
N MET A 229 -2.44 1.69 -18.81
CA MET A 229 -2.64 2.80 -17.87
C MET A 229 -3.80 2.60 -16.91
N SER A 230 -4.78 1.77 -17.26
CA SER A 230 -5.88 1.41 -16.35
C SER A 230 -5.46 0.44 -15.25
N LEU A 231 -4.36 -0.30 -15.42
CA LEU A 231 -3.91 -1.31 -14.46
C LEU A 231 -3.50 -0.73 -13.10
N PRO A 232 -2.60 0.28 -13.01
CA PRO A 232 -2.21 0.83 -11.71
C PRO A 232 -3.40 1.41 -10.93
N LEU A 233 -4.40 1.99 -11.63
CA LEU A 233 -5.65 2.45 -11.02
C LEU A 233 -6.43 1.27 -10.42
N GLN A 234 -6.74 0.26 -11.25
CA GLN A 234 -7.53 -0.91 -10.83
C GLN A 234 -6.86 -1.73 -9.73
N TYR A 235 -5.54 -1.88 -9.78
CA TYR A 235 -4.82 -2.61 -8.75
C TYR A 235 -4.65 -1.84 -7.44
N SER A 236 -4.85 -0.53 -7.44
CA SER A 236 -4.80 0.27 -6.22
C SER A 236 -6.16 0.32 -5.50
N MET A 237 -7.28 0.33 -6.23
CA MET A 237 -8.63 0.46 -5.69
C MET A 237 -9.00 -0.55 -4.58
N PRO A 238 -8.73 -1.86 -4.70
CA PRO A 238 -9.03 -2.82 -3.63
C PRO A 238 -8.34 -2.49 -2.30
N PHE A 239 -7.08 -2.04 -2.36
CA PHE A 239 -6.31 -1.71 -1.17
C PHE A 239 -6.75 -0.38 -0.54
N MET A 240 -7.13 0.61 -1.36
CA MET A 240 -7.77 1.83 -0.86
C MET A 240 -9.12 1.53 -0.20
N ALA A 241 -9.96 0.70 -0.83
CA ALA A 241 -11.26 0.31 -0.30
C ALA A 241 -11.13 -0.40 1.05
N LYS A 242 -10.22 -1.38 1.15
CA LYS A 242 -9.86 -2.06 2.40
C LYS A 242 -9.33 -1.11 3.47
N ALA A 243 -8.51 -0.13 3.09
CA ALA A 243 -8.02 0.87 4.03
C ALA A 243 -9.15 1.74 4.57
N ILE A 244 -10.06 2.22 3.72
CA ILE A 244 -11.23 3.01 4.15
C ILE A 244 -12.09 2.20 5.13
N GLU A 245 -12.38 0.93 4.80
CA GLU A 245 -13.12 0.03 5.68
C GLU A 245 -12.43 -0.12 7.04
N GLY A 246 -11.13 -0.44 7.05
CA GLY A 246 -10.34 -0.63 8.25
C GLY A 246 -10.22 0.63 9.10
N MET A 247 -9.95 1.78 8.50
CA MET A 247 -9.94 3.07 9.19
C MET A 247 -11.31 3.37 9.79
N GLY A 248 -12.39 3.07 9.06
CA GLY A 248 -13.73 3.14 9.59
C GLY A 248 -13.95 2.25 10.81
N GLN A 249 -13.34 1.07 10.88
CA GLN A 249 -13.44 0.18 12.05
C GLN A 249 -12.67 0.74 13.25
N LEU A 250 -11.50 1.35 13.03
CA LEU A 250 -10.73 2.00 14.08
C LEU A 250 -11.42 3.27 14.63
N TRP A 251 -12.11 4.02 13.77
CA TRP A 251 -12.86 5.22 14.17
C TRP A 251 -14.31 5.20 13.66
N PRO A 252 -15.20 4.40 14.26
CA PRO A 252 -16.60 4.32 13.84
C PRO A 252 -17.34 5.67 13.78
N PRO A 253 -17.12 6.63 14.71
CA PRO A 253 -17.75 7.96 14.63
C PRO A 253 -17.35 8.79 13.41
N LEU A 254 -16.31 8.41 12.66
CA LEU A 254 -15.86 9.10 11.46
C LEU A 254 -16.42 8.52 10.16
N ARG A 255 -17.18 7.44 10.25
CA ARG A 255 -17.86 6.86 9.09
C ARG A 255 -18.96 7.80 8.65
N ILE A 256 -18.99 8.09 7.36
CA ILE A 256 -20.12 8.74 6.71
C ILE A 256 -20.91 7.67 5.97
N LYS A 257 -22.23 7.80 5.98
CA LYS A 257 -23.09 6.97 5.14
C LYS A 257 -22.94 7.43 3.69
N LEU A 258 -22.28 6.61 2.88
CA LEU A 258 -22.18 6.85 1.45
C LEU A 258 -23.53 6.58 0.75
N PRO A 259 -23.77 7.19 -0.42
CA PRO A 259 -24.83 6.75 -1.32
C PRO A 259 -24.70 5.25 -1.63
N GLU A 260 -25.83 4.56 -1.79
CA GLU A 260 -25.85 3.10 -1.95
C GLU A 260 -24.99 2.61 -3.12
N ASP A 261 -25.03 3.32 -4.26
CA ASP A 261 -24.19 2.99 -5.43
C ASP A 261 -22.69 3.13 -5.13
N SER A 262 -22.31 4.18 -4.40
CA SER A 262 -20.92 4.41 -4.00
C SER A 262 -20.43 3.34 -3.03
N GLN A 263 -21.25 2.96 -2.05
CA GLN A 263 -20.93 1.90 -1.11
C GLN A 263 -20.77 0.56 -1.85
N ARG A 264 -21.69 0.24 -2.76
CA ARG A 264 -21.64 -0.99 -3.56
C ARG A 264 -20.35 -1.11 -4.38
N LYS A 265 -19.86 0.00 -4.94
CA LYS A 265 -18.58 0.02 -5.66
C LYS A 265 -17.40 -0.28 -4.75
N ILE A 266 -17.35 0.32 -3.56
CA ILE A 266 -16.31 0.02 -2.56
C ILE A 266 -16.36 -1.45 -2.16
N ASP A 267 -17.55 -1.98 -1.89
CA ASP A 267 -17.75 -3.38 -1.49
C ASP A 267 -17.30 -4.36 -2.60
N LEU A 268 -17.56 -4.04 -3.87
CA LEU A 268 -17.07 -4.82 -5.01
C LEU A 268 -15.55 -4.90 -5.06
N TRP A 269 -14.85 -3.80 -4.80
CA TRP A 269 -13.38 -3.79 -4.77
C TRP A 269 -12.83 -4.55 -3.56
N ILE A 270 -13.49 -4.50 -2.40
CA ILE A 270 -13.15 -5.31 -1.23
C ILE A 270 -13.32 -6.81 -1.56
N LEU A 271 -14.45 -7.17 -2.18
CA LEU A 271 -14.72 -8.54 -2.60
C LEU A 271 -13.69 -9.05 -3.61
N LEU A 272 -13.33 -8.22 -4.60
CA LEU A 272 -12.27 -8.57 -5.56
C LEU A 272 -10.93 -8.85 -4.86
N ALA A 273 -10.58 -8.07 -3.83
CA ALA A 273 -9.37 -8.34 -3.05
C ALA A 273 -9.44 -9.69 -2.33
N ALA A 274 -10.61 -10.07 -1.82
CA ALA A 274 -10.83 -11.30 -1.05
C ALA A 274 -10.90 -12.56 -1.92
N ASP A 275 -11.56 -12.48 -3.08
CA ASP A 275 -11.79 -13.62 -3.98
C ASP A 275 -10.70 -13.75 -5.06
N GLY A 276 -10.05 -12.64 -5.38
CA GLY A 276 -9.16 -12.53 -6.52
C GLY A 276 -9.90 -12.56 -7.87
N VAL A 277 -9.13 -12.64 -8.95
CA VAL A 277 -9.67 -12.62 -10.33
C VAL A 277 -9.96 -14.02 -10.89
N LYS A 278 -9.46 -15.09 -10.26
CA LYS A 278 -9.69 -16.49 -10.66
C LYS A 278 -11.03 -17.00 -10.09
N GLY A 279 -12.13 -16.35 -10.46
CA GLY A 279 -13.47 -16.70 -9.94
C GLY A 279 -14.61 -15.79 -10.38
N ALA A 280 -14.31 -14.55 -10.81
CA ALA A 280 -15.30 -13.52 -11.17
C ALA A 280 -16.07 -13.78 -12.50
N GLY A 281 -16.10 -15.02 -12.97
CA GLY A 281 -16.79 -15.43 -14.20
C GLY A 281 -17.41 -16.84 -14.10
N LYS A 282 -17.63 -17.35 -12.88
CA LYS A 282 -18.45 -18.53 -12.63
C LYS A 282 -19.80 -18.12 -12.05
#